data_AF-A0A7S2YS65-F1
#
_entry.id   AF-A0A7S2YS65-F1
#
_cell.length_a   1.000
_cell.length_b   1.000
_cell.length_c   1.000
_cell.angle_alpha   90.00
_cell.angle_beta   90.00
_cell.angle_gamma   90.00
#
_symmetry.space_group_name_H-M   'P 1'
#
loop_
_entity.id
_entity.type
_entity.pdbx_description
1 polymer ?
#
loop_
_entity_poly.entity_id
_entity_poly.type
_entity_poly.pdbx_seq_one_letter_code
_entity_poly.pdbx_strand_id
1 'polypeptide(L)'
;VFEKFASGGIPSYVVDVYVDRQDRVWIVDFNVWGERTDSLLFSWEELNGWGADKESEIRVVETEKEIRPHPLNNFRAPMDTVHVASITGGSPDNFQALMDLCQKPGDGSDHDDEGETE
;
A
#
# COMPACT_ATOMS: atom_id res chain seq x y z
N VAL A 1 16.30 -25.80 -15.84
CA VAL A 1 15.22 -25.32 -14.95
C VAL A 1 14.05 -24.98 -15.84
N PHE A 2 12.99 -25.79 -15.85
CA PHE A 2 11.80 -25.47 -16.63
C PHE A 2 10.92 -24.59 -15.75
N GLU A 3 10.87 -23.30 -16.06
CA GLU A 3 9.90 -22.41 -15.46
C GLU A 3 8.50 -22.87 -15.91
N LYS A 4 7.70 -23.34 -14.95
CA LYS A 4 6.30 -23.68 -15.18
C LYS A 4 5.52 -22.38 -15.31
N PHE A 5 5.46 -21.83 -16.52
CA PHE A 5 4.52 -20.77 -16.83
C PHE A 5 3.09 -21.35 -16.79
N ALA A 6 2.16 -20.61 -16.22
CA ALA A 6 0.75 -20.93 -16.33
C ALA A 6 0.36 -20.94 -17.82
N SER A 7 -0.30 -22.00 -18.28
CA SER A 7 -0.82 -22.08 -19.65
C SER A 7 -2.15 -21.34 -19.74
N GLY A 8 -2.27 -20.37 -20.66
CA GLY A 8 -3.49 -19.60 -20.90
C GLY A 8 -3.21 -18.18 -21.36
N GLY A 9 -4.23 -17.47 -21.84
CA GLY A 9 -4.18 -16.04 -22.08
C GLY A 9 -4.80 -15.28 -20.91
N ILE A 10 -4.20 -14.16 -20.51
CA ILE A 10 -4.83 -13.21 -19.58
C ILE A 10 -5.62 -12.23 -20.44
N PRO A 11 -6.96 -12.28 -20.45
CA PRO A 11 -7.77 -11.47 -21.38
C PRO A 11 -7.70 -9.97 -21.07
N SER A 12 -7.60 -9.61 -19.79
CA SER A 12 -7.53 -8.23 -19.31
C SER A 12 -6.65 -8.12 -18.07
N TYR A 13 -5.87 -7.04 -18.00
CA TYR A 13 -4.98 -6.74 -16.88
C TYR A 13 -4.77 -5.23 -16.76
N VAL A 14 -4.24 -4.78 -15.63
CA VAL A 14 -3.79 -3.40 -15.41
C VAL A 14 -2.27 -3.40 -15.32
N VAL A 15 -1.61 -2.45 -15.97
CA VAL A 15 -0.15 -2.28 -15.88
C VAL A 15 0.16 -0.88 -15.38
N ASP A 16 0.98 -0.82 -14.34
CA ASP A 16 1.55 0.44 -13.87
C ASP A 16 2.83 0.71 -14.65
N VAL A 17 2.92 1.91 -15.22
CA VAL A 17 4.09 2.36 -15.98
C VAL A 17 4.70 3.60 -15.37
N TYR A 18 6.01 3.71 -15.47
CA TYR A 18 6.77 4.90 -15.16
C TYR A 18 7.41 5.45 -16.43
N VAL A 19 7.15 6.72 -16.75
CA VAL A 19 7.80 7.43 -17.86
C VAL A 19 8.90 8.30 -17.28
N ASP A 20 10.14 8.07 -17.73
CA ASP A 20 11.28 8.83 -17.24
C ASP A 20 11.53 10.12 -18.03
N ARG A 21 12.55 10.89 -17.61
CA ARG A 21 12.91 12.17 -18.24
C ARG A 21 13.47 12.05 -19.67
N GLN A 22 13.76 10.84 -20.13
CA GLN A 22 14.23 10.55 -21.49
C GLN A 22 13.11 9.92 -22.34
N ASP A 23 11.85 10.08 -21.91
CA ASP A 23 10.66 9.51 -22.53
C ASP A 23 10.69 7.98 -22.65
N ARG A 24 11.46 7.30 -21.78
CA ARG A 24 11.47 5.84 -21.73
C ARG A 24 10.35 5.35 -20.81
N VAL A 25 9.62 4.34 -21.28
CA VAL A 25 8.53 3.71 -20.54
C VAL A 25 9.05 2.46 -19.84
N TRP A 26 8.87 2.42 -18.53
CA TRP A 26 9.26 1.31 -17.66
C TRP A 26 8.01 0.65 -17.11
N ILE A 27 7.91 -0.67 -17.23
CA ILE A 27 6.87 -1.45 -16.54
C ILE A 27 7.24 -1.54 -15.07
N VAL A 28 6.31 -1.17 -14.19
CA VAL A 28 6.51 -1.18 -12.74
C VAL A 28 5.84 -2.39 -12.12
N ASP A 29 4.57 -2.64 -12.44
CA ASP A 29 3.78 -3.73 -11.86
C ASP A 29 2.67 -4.21 -12.79
N PHE A 30 2.23 -5.46 -12.59
CA PHE A 30 1.07 -6.06 -13.25
C PHE A 30 -0.01 -6.36 -12.20
N ASN A 31 -1.16 -5.73 -12.35
CA ASN A 31 -2.30 -5.89 -11.48
C ASN A 31 -3.46 -6.60 -12.20
N VAL A 32 -4.34 -7.22 -11.41
CA VAL A 32 -5.52 -7.90 -11.96
C VAL A 32 -6.54 -6.89 -12.46
N TRP A 33 -7.28 -7.24 -13.51
CA TRP A 33 -8.43 -6.46 -13.96
C TRP A 33 -9.63 -6.72 -13.04
N GLY A 34 -9.98 -5.76 -12.19
CA GLY A 34 -11.17 -5.78 -11.36
C GLY A 34 -11.01 -4.96 -10.06
N GLU A 35 -12.09 -4.85 -9.28
CA GLU A 35 -12.22 -3.97 -8.10
C GLU A 35 -11.14 -4.12 -7.02
N ARG A 36 -10.39 -5.22 -7.01
CA ARG A 36 -9.23 -5.40 -6.13
C ARG A 36 -8.11 -4.40 -6.42
N THR A 37 -8.00 -3.95 -7.67
CA THR A 37 -7.02 -2.95 -8.11
C THR A 37 -7.68 -1.58 -8.07
N ASP A 38 -7.00 -0.57 -7.53
CA ASP A 38 -7.53 0.80 -7.54
C ASP A 38 -7.59 1.34 -8.99
N SER A 39 -8.74 1.89 -9.40
CA SER A 39 -8.96 2.43 -10.75
C SER A 39 -8.56 3.91 -10.87
N LEU A 40 -8.08 4.53 -9.79
CA LEU A 40 -7.57 5.89 -9.72
C LEU A 40 -8.60 6.93 -10.21
N LEU A 41 -8.39 7.50 -11.39
CA LEU A 41 -9.26 8.53 -11.97
C LEU A 41 -10.43 7.95 -12.78
N PHE A 42 -10.60 6.63 -12.76
CA PHE A 42 -11.70 5.92 -13.41
C PHE A 42 -12.59 5.21 -12.39
N SER A 43 -13.75 4.73 -12.83
CA SER A 43 -14.56 3.76 -12.09
C SER A 43 -14.50 2.37 -12.73
N TRP A 44 -14.59 1.31 -11.92
CA TRP A 44 -14.66 -0.04 -12.48
C TRP A 44 -15.93 -0.28 -13.32
N GLU A 45 -17.03 0.39 -12.98
CA GLU A 45 -18.27 0.32 -13.76
C GLU A 45 -18.07 0.85 -15.18
N GLU A 46 -17.40 2.01 -15.35
CA GLU A 46 -17.14 2.55 -16.69
C GLU A 46 -16.14 1.68 -17.45
N LEU A 47 -15.06 1.24 -16.81
CA LEU A 47 -14.02 0.41 -17.43
C LEU A 47 -14.58 -0.92 -17.94
N ASN A 48 -15.46 -1.57 -17.18
CA ASN A 48 -16.11 -2.82 -17.59
C ASN A 48 -17.11 -2.65 -18.73
N GLY A 49 -17.59 -1.42 -18.96
CA GLY A 49 -18.42 -1.07 -20.10
C GLY A 49 -17.64 -0.80 -21.40
N TRP A 50 -16.31 -0.77 -21.36
CA TRP A 50 -15.50 -0.46 -22.54
C TRP A 50 -15.42 -1.65 -23.49
N GLY A 51 -15.81 -1.42 -24.74
CA GLY A 51 -15.57 -2.34 -25.84
C GLY A 51 -14.13 -2.29 -26.33
N ALA A 52 -13.69 -3.34 -27.04
CA ALA A 52 -12.35 -3.41 -27.63
C ALA A 52 -12.08 -2.34 -28.71
N ASP A 53 -13.13 -1.67 -29.18
CA ASP A 53 -13.14 -0.61 -30.17
C ASP A 53 -13.06 0.81 -29.57
N LYS A 54 -13.11 0.95 -28.23
CA LYS A 54 -13.02 2.26 -27.57
C LYS A 54 -11.59 2.82 -27.68
N GLU A 55 -11.47 4.07 -28.10
CA GLU A 55 -10.21 4.81 -28.04
C GLU A 55 -9.71 5.00 -26.60
N SER A 56 -8.38 4.98 -26.42
CA SER A 56 -7.76 5.15 -25.11
C SER A 56 -8.03 6.55 -24.55
N GLU A 57 -8.51 6.61 -23.32
CA GLU A 57 -8.80 7.86 -22.61
C GLU A 57 -7.69 8.13 -21.57
N ILE A 58 -7.18 9.37 -21.53
CA ILE A 58 -6.13 9.77 -20.58
C ILE A 58 -6.72 10.82 -19.65
N ARG A 59 -6.66 10.56 -18.34
CA ARG A 59 -7.06 11.50 -17.28
C ARG A 59 -5.84 11.89 -16.45
N VAL A 60 -5.71 13.18 -16.13
CA VAL A 60 -4.58 13.73 -15.38
C VAL A 60 -5.13 14.58 -14.23
N VAL A 61 -4.47 14.53 -13.07
CA VAL A 61 -4.78 15.43 -11.96
C VAL A 61 -4.27 16.83 -12.31
N GLU A 62 -5.18 17.80 -12.38
CA GLU A 62 -4.85 19.17 -12.80
C GLU A 62 -4.33 20.04 -11.64
N THR A 63 -4.64 19.69 -10.39
CA THR A 63 -4.24 20.47 -9.22
C THR A 63 -3.48 19.65 -8.16
N GLU A 64 -2.40 20.23 -7.61
CA GLU A 64 -1.52 19.55 -6.64
C GLU A 64 -2.23 19.16 -5.33
N LYS A 65 -3.32 19.87 -4.98
CA LYS A 65 -4.11 19.62 -3.75
C LYS A 65 -5.00 18.37 -3.83
N GLU A 66 -5.10 17.75 -4.99
CA GLU A 66 -5.92 16.55 -5.23
C GLU A 66 -5.14 15.24 -5.14
N ILE A 67 -3.80 15.31 -5.00
CA ILE A 67 -2.97 14.15 -4.66
C ILE A 67 -3.14 13.86 -3.17
N ARG A 68 -4.30 13.33 -2.78
CA ARG A 68 -4.50 12.79 -1.44
C ARG A 68 -3.92 11.38 -1.43
N PRO A 69 -2.97 11.04 -0.53
CA PRO A 69 -2.69 9.64 -0.27
C PRO A 69 -4.01 8.97 0.07
N HIS A 70 -4.31 7.86 -0.60
CA HIS A 70 -5.59 7.15 -0.49
C HIS A 70 -6.00 7.07 1.00
N PRO A 71 -7.25 7.37 1.40
CA PRO A 71 -7.67 7.29 2.80
C PRO A 71 -7.41 5.92 3.44
N LEU A 72 -7.25 4.87 2.64
CA LEU A 72 -6.85 3.54 3.08
C LEU A 72 -5.32 3.33 3.23
N ASN A 73 -4.50 4.36 3.04
CA ASN A 73 -3.06 4.27 3.29
C ASN A 73 -2.78 4.00 4.79
N ASN A 74 -3.76 4.23 5.66
CA ASN A 74 -3.74 3.81 7.07
C ASN A 74 -3.75 2.28 7.24
N PHE A 75 -4.22 1.50 6.26
CA PHE A 75 -4.22 0.03 6.28
C PHE A 75 -2.89 -0.58 5.81
N ARG A 76 -1.87 0.23 5.52
CA ARG A 76 -0.49 -0.25 5.31
C ARG A 76 0.25 -0.57 6.61
N ALA A 77 -0.30 -0.19 7.75
CA ALA A 77 0.10 -0.75 9.04
C ALA A 77 -0.75 -2.01 9.33
N PRO A 78 -0.20 -3.02 10.03
CA PRO A 78 -0.99 -4.15 10.51
C PRO A 78 -2.27 -3.65 11.20
N MET A 79 -3.42 -4.31 10.96
CA MET A 79 -4.70 -3.89 11.54
C MET A 79 -4.62 -3.73 13.06
N ASP A 80 -3.82 -4.55 13.73
CA ASP A 80 -3.61 -4.48 15.18
C ASP A 80 -2.94 -3.16 15.61
N THR A 81 -2.00 -2.64 14.82
CA THR A 81 -1.35 -1.35 15.07
C THR A 81 -2.35 -0.19 14.96
N VAL A 82 -3.21 -0.23 13.94
CA VAL A 82 -4.24 0.79 13.70
C VAL A 82 -5.36 0.72 14.74
N HIS A 83 -5.76 -0.49 15.11
CA HIS A 83 -6.75 -0.74 16.14
C HIS A 83 -6.27 -0.22 17.50
N VAL A 84 -5.05 -0.56 17.93
CA VAL A 84 -4.48 -0.02 19.18
C VAL A 84 -4.45 1.51 19.15
N ALA A 85 -3.90 2.13 18.10
CA ALA A 85 -3.80 3.58 18.00
C ALA A 85 -5.18 4.30 18.00
N SER A 86 -6.21 3.66 17.43
CA SER A 86 -7.57 4.21 17.36
C SER A 86 -8.35 4.09 18.67
N ILE A 87 -8.20 2.99 19.42
CA ILE A 87 -8.88 2.81 20.71
C ILE A 87 -8.29 3.76 21.76
N THR A 88 -7.01 4.10 21.64
CA THR A 88 -6.26 4.86 22.65
C THR A 88 -6.05 6.34 22.31
N GLY A 89 -6.70 6.84 21.25
CA GLY A 89 -6.70 8.26 20.90
C GLY A 89 -5.35 8.84 20.44
N GLY A 90 -4.42 8.01 19.95
CA GLY A 90 -3.17 8.48 19.34
C GLY A 90 -2.11 9.05 20.30
N SER A 91 -2.22 8.85 21.62
CA SER A 91 -1.15 9.20 22.58
C SER A 91 0.18 8.47 22.27
N PRO A 92 1.36 9.13 22.42
CA PRO A 92 2.67 8.50 22.27
C PRO A 92 2.91 7.30 23.21
N ASP A 93 2.31 7.33 24.40
CA ASP A 93 2.41 6.26 25.41
C ASP A 93 1.86 4.92 24.90
N ASN A 94 1.03 4.96 23.86
CA ASN A 94 0.39 3.79 23.27
C ASN A 94 1.35 2.97 22.39
N PHE A 95 2.39 3.60 21.84
CA PHE A 95 3.42 2.89 21.08
C PHE A 95 4.27 2.04 22.01
N GLN A 96 4.55 2.53 23.23
CA GLN A 96 5.26 1.75 24.24
C GLN A 96 4.43 0.54 24.68
N ALA A 97 3.13 0.72 24.95
CA ALA A 97 2.24 -0.38 25.30
C ALA A 97 2.14 -1.47 24.20
N LEU A 98 2.18 -1.06 22.92
CA LEU A 98 2.26 -2.01 21.79
C LEU A 98 3.59 -2.77 21.78
N MET A 99 4.71 -2.07 21.99
CA MET A 99 6.04 -2.69 22.04
C MET A 99 6.19 -3.67 23.21
N ASP A 100 5.62 -3.35 24.37
CA ASP A 100 5.59 -4.21 25.55
C ASP A 100 4.77 -5.49 25.29
N LEU A 101 3.69 -5.41 24.51
CA LEU A 101 2.90 -6.58 24.09
C LEU A 101 3.67 -7.50 23.13
N CYS A 102 4.60 -6.95 22.36
CA CYS A 102 5.48 -7.69 21.47
C CYS A 102 6.70 -8.29 22.18
N GLN A 103 6.97 -7.92 23.43
CA GLN A 103 8.03 -8.54 24.22
C GLN A 103 7.65 -9.97 24.57
N LYS A 104 8.51 -10.91 24.18
CA LYS A 104 8.34 -12.32 24.47
C LYS A 104 8.49 -12.54 25.98
N PRO A 105 7.63 -13.33 26.64
CA PRO A 105 7.78 -13.57 28.08
C PRO A 105 9.11 -14.30 28.32
N GLY A 106 10.10 -13.56 28.84
CA GLY A 106 11.44 -14.08 29.16
C GLY A 106 12.62 -13.16 28.88
N ASP A 107 12.46 -12.04 28.17
CA ASP A 107 13.59 -11.14 27.81
C ASP A 107 13.54 -9.79 28.53
N GLY A 108 13.24 -9.83 29.84
CA GLY A 108 13.46 -8.69 30.73
C GLY A 108 14.96 -8.58 31.00
N SER A 109 15.69 -7.86 30.17
CA SER A 109 17.05 -7.45 30.51
C SER A 109 16.99 -6.45 31.66
N ASP A 110 17.46 -6.88 32.84
CA ASP A 110 17.73 -6.02 33.99
C ASP A 110 18.57 -4.81 33.53
N HIS A 111 17.96 -3.63 33.51
CA HIS A 111 18.69 -2.37 33.43
C HIS A 111 19.01 -1.94 34.85
N ASP A 112 20.13 -2.46 35.36
CA ASP A 112 20.76 -1.95 36.57
C ASP A 112 21.25 -0.52 36.30
N ASP A 113 20.55 0.44 36.89
CA ASP A 113 20.93 1.85 36.98
C ASP A 113 22.11 1.97 37.96
N GLU A 114 23.34 1.73 37.48
CA GLU A 114 24.55 2.10 38.20
C GLU A 114 24.74 3.63 38.11
N GLY A 115 23.99 4.35 38.95
CA GLY A 115 24.25 5.75 39.25
C GLY A 115 25.54 5.89 40.05
N GLU A 116 26.62 6.31 39.38
CA GLU A 116 27.76 6.94 40.04
C GLU A 116 27.29 8.21 40.78
N THR A 117 27.41 8.21 42.11
CA THR A 117 27.47 9.46 42.89
C THR A 117 28.61 9.39 43.90
N GLU A 118 29.63 10.20 43.61
CA GLU A 118 30.72 10.78 44.43
C GLU A 118 31.70 9.86 45.20
#